data_AF-A0A432KGV9-F1
#
_entry.id   AF-A0A432KGV9-F1
#
_cell.length_a   1.000
_cell.length_b   1.000
_cell.length_c   1.000
_cell.angle_alpha   90.00
_cell.angle_beta   90.00
_cell.angle_gamma   90.00
#
_symmetry.space_group_name_H-M   'P 1'
#
loop_
_entity.id
_entity.type
_entity.pdbx_description
1 polymer ?
#
loop_
_entity_poly.entity_id
_entity_poly.type
_entity_poly.pdbx_seq_one_letter_code
_entity_poly.pdbx_strand_id
1 'polypeptide(L)'
;MSKQSSDHLFDLIKSLTKSEKRYFRLLSQQQNESKAKYMQLFDFLEQKENYSTDLEGITFIKASQISNMKAHLMQKILQALRQFESAKNSEIHIREMIDYVQILYNRGLFRQAFDILKKAYKKVAKTGNLELKLELLKWEKNL
;
A
#
# COMPACT_ATOMS: atom_id res chain seq x y z
N MET A 1 -34.07 3.18 9.49
CA MET A 1 -33.12 2.14 9.05
C MET A 1 -31.77 2.47 9.67
N SER A 2 -31.33 1.68 10.64
CA SER A 2 -30.08 1.91 11.37
C SER A 2 -28.91 1.81 10.41
N LYS A 3 -28.16 2.92 10.26
CA LYS A 3 -26.86 2.91 9.59
C LYS A 3 -25.98 1.93 10.35
N GLN A 4 -25.81 0.72 9.82
CA GLN A 4 -24.65 -0.09 10.17
C GLN A 4 -23.44 0.78 9.85
N SER A 5 -22.71 1.21 10.86
CA SER A 5 -21.42 1.88 10.71
C SER A 5 -20.50 0.92 9.98
N SER A 6 -20.36 1.05 8.65
CA SER A 6 -19.46 0.18 7.88
C SER A 6 -18.03 0.47 8.31
N ASP A 7 -17.24 -0.59 8.50
CA ASP A 7 -15.83 -0.45 8.79
C ASP A 7 -15.09 -0.40 7.46
N HIS A 8 -14.44 0.74 7.20
CA HIS A 8 -13.67 0.97 5.97
C HIS A 8 -12.66 -0.15 5.68
N LEU A 9 -12.13 -0.83 6.71
CA LEU A 9 -11.25 -1.98 6.52
C LEU A 9 -11.98 -3.19 5.95
N PHE A 10 -13.19 -3.47 6.42
CA PHE A 10 -13.98 -4.57 5.91
C PHE A 10 -14.37 -4.32 4.45
N ASP A 11 -14.82 -3.11 4.13
CA ASP A 11 -15.17 -2.71 2.77
C ASP A 11 -13.96 -2.85 1.84
N LEU A 12 -12.76 -2.44 2.28
CA LEU A 12 -11.53 -2.66 1.55
C LEU A 12 -11.27 -4.16 1.35
N ILE A 13 -11.24 -4.98 2.40
CA ILE A 13 -10.96 -6.42 2.29
C ILE A 13 -11.91 -7.11 1.29
N LYS A 14 -13.18 -6.69 1.25
CA LYS A 14 -14.19 -7.22 0.34
C LYS A 14 -14.05 -6.74 -1.10
N SER A 15 -13.45 -5.57 -1.33
CA SER A 15 -13.21 -5.06 -2.69
C SER A 15 -12.03 -5.75 -3.39
N LEU A 16 -11.09 -6.36 -2.65
CA LEU A 16 -9.94 -7.05 -3.25
C LEU A 16 -10.37 -8.24 -4.13
N THR A 17 -9.78 -8.30 -5.32
CA THR A 17 -9.81 -9.45 -6.22
C THR A 17 -9.01 -10.64 -5.66
N LYS A 18 -9.28 -11.85 -6.17
CA LYS A 18 -8.54 -13.07 -5.79
C LYS A 18 -7.02 -12.92 -5.95
N SER A 19 -6.59 -12.23 -7.00
CA SER A 19 -5.16 -12.00 -7.30
C SER A 19 -4.51 -11.03 -6.31
N GLU A 20 -5.19 -9.94 -5.96
CA GLU A 20 -4.69 -8.98 -4.96
C GLU A 20 -4.58 -9.63 -3.57
N LYS A 21 -5.57 -10.42 -3.17
CA LYS A 21 -5.51 -11.16 -1.90
C LYS A 21 -4.37 -12.17 -1.87
N ARG A 22 -4.15 -12.89 -2.97
CA ARG A 22 -3.02 -13.82 -3.10
C ARG A 22 -1.69 -13.07 -2.98
N TYR A 23 -1.57 -11.93 -3.66
CA TYR A 23 -0.37 -11.10 -3.60
C TYR A 23 -0.10 -10.57 -2.18
N PHE A 24 -1.13 -10.05 -1.51
CA PHE A 24 -1.03 -9.60 -0.12
C PHE A 24 -0.57 -10.71 0.85
N ARG A 25 -1.12 -11.93 0.69
CA ARG A 25 -0.69 -13.11 1.46
C ARG A 25 0.77 -13.47 1.22
N LEU A 26 1.20 -13.47 -0.05
CA LEU A 26 2.58 -13.79 -0.42
C LEU A 26 3.60 -12.82 0.23
N LEU A 27 3.34 -11.51 0.17
CA LEU A 27 4.18 -10.50 0.83
C LEU A 27 4.19 -10.66 2.36
N SER A 28 3.11 -11.20 2.91
CA SER A 28 2.98 -11.44 4.35
C SER A 28 3.69 -12.72 4.82
N GLN A 29 3.93 -13.71 3.96
CA GLN A 29 4.60 -14.97 4.35
C GLN A 29 6.07 -14.82 4.77
N GLN A 30 6.74 -13.72 4.42
CA GLN A 30 8.19 -13.60 4.56
C GLN A 30 8.73 -13.12 5.92
N GLN A 31 7.93 -12.93 7.00
CA GLN A 31 8.48 -12.42 8.29
C GLN A 31 7.74 -12.95 9.57
N ASN A 32 8.46 -12.87 10.72
CA ASN A 32 8.23 -13.37 12.09
C ASN A 32 6.81 -13.29 12.74
N GLU A 33 6.66 -13.93 13.91
CA GLU A 33 5.44 -14.16 14.73
C GLU A 33 4.42 -13.01 14.86
N SER A 34 4.86 -11.75 14.92
CA SER A 34 3.95 -10.59 14.99
C SER A 34 3.10 -10.41 13.72
N LYS A 35 3.54 -10.96 12.57
CA LYS A 35 2.75 -11.04 11.34
C LYS A 35 1.55 -11.97 11.45
N ALA A 36 1.61 -12.99 12.31
CA ALA A 36 0.54 -13.98 12.43
C ALA A 36 -0.79 -13.32 12.81
N LYS A 37 -0.78 -12.28 13.66
CA LYS A 37 -2.00 -11.68 14.21
C LYS A 37 -2.77 -10.82 13.21
N TYR A 38 -2.11 -9.96 12.42
CA TYR A 38 -2.85 -9.18 11.41
C TYR A 38 -3.32 -10.07 10.25
N MET A 39 -2.59 -11.14 9.92
CA MET A 39 -3.02 -12.10 8.92
C MET A 39 -4.22 -12.91 9.39
N GLN A 40 -4.22 -13.37 10.65
CA GLN A 40 -5.40 -13.99 11.25
C GLN A 40 -6.60 -13.04 11.25
N LEU A 41 -6.38 -11.75 11.51
CA LEU A 41 -7.44 -10.73 11.41
C LEU A 41 -7.94 -10.57 9.98
N PHE A 42 -7.04 -10.58 8.99
CA PHE A 42 -7.41 -10.53 7.58
C PHE A 42 -8.26 -11.74 7.18
N ASP A 43 -7.82 -12.95 7.52
CA ASP A 43 -8.53 -14.19 7.19
C ASP A 43 -9.91 -14.24 7.88
N PHE A 44 -9.98 -13.81 9.15
CA PHE A 44 -11.24 -13.70 9.90
C PHE A 44 -12.22 -12.72 9.25
N LEU A 45 -11.76 -11.52 8.87
CA LEU A 45 -12.60 -10.52 8.21
C LEU A 45 -12.98 -10.92 6.78
N GLU A 46 -12.11 -11.64 6.07
CA GLU A 46 -12.41 -12.12 4.73
C GLU A 46 -13.56 -13.15 4.73
N GLN A 47 -13.63 -14.03 5.74
CA GLN A 47 -14.64 -15.08 5.83
C GLN A 47 -16.04 -14.57 6.17
N LYS A 48 -16.16 -13.45 6.90
CA LYS A 48 -17.47 -12.90 7.29
C LYS A 48 -18.26 -12.38 6.09
N GLU A 49 -19.53 -12.73 5.94
CA GLU A 49 -20.38 -12.21 4.85
C GLU A 49 -20.73 -10.73 5.04
N ASN A 50 -21.12 -10.36 6.26
CA ASN A 50 -21.53 -9.01 6.61
C ASN A 50 -20.62 -8.42 7.70
N TYR A 51 -20.45 -7.10 7.66
CA TYR A 51 -19.78 -6.41 8.75
C TYR A 51 -20.62 -6.53 10.03
N SER A 52 -19.96 -6.89 11.12
CA SER A 52 -20.53 -6.81 12.45
C SER A 52 -19.53 -6.08 13.36
N THR A 53 -20.03 -5.14 14.16
CA THR A 53 -19.28 -4.53 15.26
C THR A 53 -18.90 -5.54 16.34
N ASP A 54 -19.50 -6.72 16.27
CA ASP A 54 -19.25 -7.79 17.22
C ASP A 54 -17.87 -8.42 17.02
N LEU A 55 -17.06 -8.24 18.07
CA LEU A 55 -15.68 -8.71 18.19
C LEU A 55 -15.60 -10.11 18.82
N GLU A 56 -16.73 -10.72 19.18
CA GLU A 56 -16.82 -11.99 19.93
C GLU A 56 -16.10 -13.19 19.28
N GLY A 57 -15.68 -13.09 18.01
CA GLY A 57 -14.87 -14.11 17.33
C GLY A 57 -13.34 -13.89 17.32
N ILE A 58 -12.84 -12.74 17.79
CA ILE A 58 -11.40 -12.43 17.79
C ILE A 58 -10.79 -12.81 19.14
N THR A 59 -10.28 -14.03 19.24
CA THR A 59 -9.66 -14.57 20.47
C THR A 59 -8.13 -14.45 20.51
N PHE A 60 -7.52 -14.21 19.35
CA PHE A 60 -6.06 -14.17 19.17
C PHE A 60 -5.43 -12.79 19.45
N ILE A 61 -6.25 -11.76 19.69
CA ILE A 61 -5.84 -10.38 20.01
C ILE A 61 -6.69 -9.88 21.18
N LYS A 62 -6.08 -9.16 22.13
CA LYS A 62 -6.81 -8.49 23.21
C LYS A 62 -7.76 -7.43 22.62
N ALA A 63 -8.96 -7.29 23.17
CA ALA A 63 -9.95 -6.30 22.69
C ALA A 63 -9.37 -4.88 22.55
N SER A 64 -8.54 -4.45 23.50
CA SER A 64 -7.86 -3.14 23.48
C SER A 64 -6.88 -2.93 22.32
N GLN A 65 -6.37 -4.00 21.71
CA GLN A 65 -5.41 -3.95 20.60
C GLN A 65 -6.08 -4.06 19.23
N ILE A 66 -7.38 -4.37 19.16
CA ILE A 66 -8.08 -4.63 17.89
C ILE A 66 -8.09 -3.39 17.00
N SER A 67 -8.38 -2.20 17.56
CA SER A 67 -8.39 -0.95 16.78
C SER A 67 -7.03 -0.68 16.11
N ASN A 68 -5.94 -0.78 16.88
CA ASN A 68 -4.59 -0.62 16.35
C ASN A 68 -4.24 -1.69 15.33
N MET A 69 -4.67 -2.94 15.54
CA MET A 69 -4.44 -4.02 14.58
C MET A 69 -5.20 -3.79 13.27
N LYS A 70 -6.43 -3.26 13.33
CA LYS A 70 -7.18 -2.86 12.14
C LYS A 70 -6.46 -1.75 11.36
N ALA A 71 -5.98 -0.72 12.05
CA ALA A 71 -5.21 0.36 11.43
C ALA A 71 -3.91 -0.17 10.78
N HIS A 72 -3.19 -1.05 11.47
CA HIS A 72 -2.00 -1.69 10.92
C HIS A 72 -2.32 -2.57 9.70
N LEU A 73 -3.38 -3.37 9.76
CA LEU A 73 -3.83 -4.21 8.64
C LEU A 73 -4.22 -3.36 7.43
N MET A 74 -4.98 -2.27 7.63
CA MET A 74 -5.33 -1.31 6.59
C MET A 74 -4.08 -0.79 5.86
N GLN A 75 -3.08 -0.30 6.61
CA GLN A 75 -1.83 0.19 6.03
C GLN A 75 -1.09 -0.90 5.24
N LYS A 76 -1.05 -2.14 5.76
CA LYS A 76 -0.38 -3.26 5.08
C LYS A 76 -1.08 -3.65 3.79
N ILE A 77 -2.41 -3.65 3.76
CA ILE A 77 -3.19 -3.92 2.53
C ILE A 77 -2.92 -2.82 1.50
N LEU A 78 -3.01 -1.54 1.87
CA LEU A 78 -2.77 -0.43 0.94
C LEU A 78 -1.34 -0.45 0.38
N GLN A 79 -0.34 -0.78 1.20
CA GLN A 79 1.05 -0.93 0.76
C GLN A 79 1.19 -2.05 -0.27
N ALA A 80 0.55 -3.21 -0.05
CA ALA A 80 0.57 -4.32 -0.99
C ALA A 80 -0.16 -3.98 -2.29
N LEU A 81 -1.31 -3.30 -2.22
CA LEU A 81 -2.04 -2.85 -3.41
C LEU A 81 -1.22 -1.85 -4.23
N ARG A 82 -0.55 -0.88 -3.59
CA ARG A 82 0.36 0.04 -4.31
C ARG A 82 1.45 -0.72 -5.06
N GLN A 83 2.06 -1.75 -4.46
CA GLN A 83 3.10 -2.55 -5.13
C GLN A 83 2.52 -3.39 -6.27
N PHE A 84 1.35 -4.00 -6.07
CA PHE A 84 0.65 -4.77 -7.09
C PHE A 84 0.29 -3.91 -8.31
N GLU A 85 -0.23 -2.70 -8.06
CA GLU A 85 -0.63 -1.76 -9.10
C GLU A 85 0.55 -1.04 -9.76
N SER A 86 1.66 -0.79 -9.06
CA SER A 86 2.88 -0.21 -9.64
C SER A 86 3.39 -1.02 -10.85
N ALA A 87 3.17 -2.34 -10.87
CA ALA A 87 3.53 -3.19 -12.00
C ALA A 87 2.71 -2.92 -13.28
N LYS A 88 1.49 -2.37 -13.16
CA LYS A 88 0.56 -2.16 -14.27
C LYS A 88 0.35 -0.68 -14.60
N ASN A 89 0.36 0.17 -13.57
CA ASN A 89 0.12 1.59 -13.69
C ASN A 89 1.44 2.35 -13.74
N SER A 90 1.80 2.83 -14.93
CA SER A 90 3.05 3.56 -15.15
C SER A 90 3.17 4.82 -14.28
N GLU A 91 2.07 5.48 -13.96
CA GLU A 91 2.12 6.69 -13.14
C GLU A 91 2.42 6.39 -11.66
N ILE A 92 1.84 5.32 -11.10
CA ILE A 92 2.16 4.88 -9.73
C ILE A 92 3.64 4.57 -9.64
N HIS A 93 4.17 3.89 -10.66
CA HIS A 93 5.59 3.56 -10.72
C HIS A 93 6.48 4.81 -10.90
N ILE A 94 6.06 5.81 -11.67
CA ILE A 94 6.81 7.07 -11.79
C ILE A 94 6.84 7.82 -10.45
N ARG A 95 5.72 7.91 -9.72
CA ARG A 95 5.68 8.52 -8.39
C ARG A 95 6.64 7.80 -7.42
N GLU A 96 6.66 6.47 -7.45
CA GLU A 96 7.62 5.68 -6.69
C GLU A 96 9.09 5.99 -7.05
N MET A 97 9.39 6.19 -8.32
CA MET A 97 10.73 6.60 -8.74
C MET A 97 11.09 8.00 -8.23
N ILE A 98 10.13 8.93 -8.17
CA ILE A 98 10.33 10.26 -7.58
C ILE A 98 10.62 10.16 -6.09
N ASP A 99 9.89 9.31 -5.36
CA ASP A 99 10.17 9.02 -3.94
C ASP A 99 11.62 8.55 -3.77
N TYR A 100 12.13 7.69 -4.66
CA TYR A 100 13.52 7.22 -4.63
C TYR A 100 14.53 8.33 -4.93
N VAL A 101 14.24 9.22 -5.89
CA VAL A 101 15.08 10.39 -6.18
C VAL A 101 15.22 11.24 -4.91
N GLN A 102 14.11 11.53 -4.22
CA GLN A 102 14.12 12.32 -2.99
C GLN A 102 14.94 11.65 -1.87
N ILE A 103 14.74 10.35 -1.65
CA ILE A 103 15.47 9.60 -0.62
C ILE A 103 16.98 9.62 -0.88
N LEU A 104 17.40 9.41 -2.14
CA LEU A 104 18.82 9.40 -2.51
C LEU A 104 19.43 10.80 -2.45
N TYR A 105 18.71 11.82 -2.91
CA TYR A 105 19.11 13.22 -2.81
C TYR A 105 19.38 13.61 -1.35
N ASN A 106 18.45 13.31 -0.45
CA ASN A 106 18.58 13.61 0.99
C ASN A 106 19.75 12.87 1.65
N ARG A 107 20.27 11.81 1.02
CA ARG A 107 21.44 11.05 1.47
C ARG A 107 22.74 11.50 0.80
N GLY A 108 22.73 12.55 -0.01
CA GLY A 108 23.89 13.01 -0.79
C GLY A 108 24.27 12.12 -1.97
N LEU A 109 23.42 11.15 -2.33
CA LEU A 109 23.64 10.17 -3.38
C LEU A 109 23.15 10.71 -4.74
N PHE A 110 23.68 11.88 -5.14
CA PHE A 110 23.16 12.66 -6.28
C PHE A 110 23.27 11.93 -7.62
N ARG A 111 24.38 11.22 -7.86
CA ARG A 111 24.56 10.46 -9.10
C ARG A 111 23.51 9.35 -9.23
N GLN A 112 23.24 8.61 -8.15
CA GLN A 112 22.21 7.57 -8.16
C GLN A 112 20.81 8.17 -8.31
N ALA A 113 20.54 9.30 -7.65
CA ALA A 113 19.29 10.03 -7.80
C ALA A 113 19.06 10.47 -9.26
N PHE A 114 20.08 11.04 -9.91
CA PHE A 114 20.03 11.46 -11.31
C PHE A 114 19.79 10.29 -12.28
N ASP A 115 20.39 9.12 -12.01
CA ASP A 115 20.16 7.92 -12.83
C ASP A 115 18.70 7.44 -12.75
N ILE A 116 18.06 7.54 -11.57
CA ILE A 116 16.63 7.24 -11.41
C ILE A 116 15.78 8.31 -12.12
N LEU A 117 16.11 9.59 -11.95
CA LEU A 117 15.40 10.71 -12.57
C LEU A 117 15.36 10.56 -14.11
N LYS A 118 16.49 10.23 -14.74
CA LYS A 118 16.55 9.95 -16.18
C LYS A 118 15.62 8.83 -16.63
N LYS A 119 15.52 7.76 -15.84
CA LYS A 119 14.61 6.63 -16.13
C LYS A 119 13.14 7.07 -15.98
N ALA A 120 12.83 7.91 -14.98
CA ALA A 120 11.49 8.44 -14.76
C ALA A 120 11.03 9.32 -15.93
N TYR A 121 11.93 10.17 -16.47
CA TYR A 121 11.65 11.00 -17.63
C TYR A 121 11.27 10.18 -18.88
N LYS A 122 11.99 9.08 -19.13
CA LYS A 122 11.67 8.17 -20.24
C LYS A 122 10.27 7.53 -20.09
N LYS A 123 9.82 7.32 -18.86
CA LYS A 123 8.49 6.75 -18.58
C LYS A 123 7.39 7.80 -18.70
N VAL A 124 7.56 8.99 -18.11
CA VAL A 124 6.54 10.05 -18.14
C VAL A 124 6.28 10.57 -19.55
N ALA A 125 7.29 10.55 -20.43
CA ALA A 125 7.13 10.92 -21.83
C ALA A 125 6.05 10.11 -22.57
N LYS A 126 5.69 8.93 -22.06
CA LYS A 126 4.67 8.05 -22.63
C LYS A 126 3.28 8.22 -22.01
N THR A 127 3.13 8.95 -20.91
CA THR A 127 1.86 9.04 -20.17
C THR A 127 1.08 10.32 -20.47
N GLY A 128 1.71 11.36 -21.01
CA GLY A 128 1.09 12.68 -21.20
C GLY A 128 0.78 13.43 -19.89
N ASN A 129 1.16 12.87 -18.74
CA ASN A 129 0.89 13.46 -17.42
C ASN A 129 1.82 14.64 -17.14
N LEU A 130 1.28 15.86 -17.26
CA LEU A 130 2.04 17.10 -17.09
C LEU A 130 2.45 17.36 -15.64
N GLU A 131 1.67 16.89 -14.66
CA GLU A 131 1.98 17.07 -13.24
C GLU A 131 3.25 16.30 -12.86
N LEU A 132 3.33 15.03 -13.26
CA LEU A 132 4.52 14.21 -13.04
C LEU A 132 5.73 14.78 -13.77
N LYS A 133 5.56 15.28 -15.01
CA LYS A 133 6.65 15.90 -15.75
C LYS A 133 7.17 17.16 -15.04
N LEU A 134 6.27 17.98 -14.49
CA LEU A 134 6.64 19.16 -13.71
C LEU A 134 7.40 18.76 -12.43
N GLU A 135 6.99 17.69 -11.77
CA GLU A 135 7.67 17.20 -10.57
C GLU A 135 9.10 16.71 -10.88
N LEU A 136 9.31 15.98 -11.99
CA LEU A 136 10.66 15.60 -12.43
C LEU A 136 11.53 16.82 -12.74
N LEU A 137 10.96 17.88 -13.34
CA LEU A 137 11.68 19.11 -13.66
C LEU A 137 12.14 19.86 -12.41
N LYS A 138 11.36 19.81 -11.32
CA LYS A 138 11.80 20.36 -10.02
C LYS A 138 13.03 19.62 -9.51
N TRP A 139 13.06 18.30 -9.61
CA TRP A 139 14.21 17.49 -9.18
C TRP A 139 15.43 17.70 -10.06
N GLU A 140 15.24 17.87 -11.37
CA GLU A 140 16.33 18.17 -12.31
C GLU A 140 17.04 19.49 -11.98
N LYS A 141 16.32 20.49 -11.46
CA LYS A 141 16.92 21.76 -11.04
C LYS A 141 17.72 21.66 -9.73
N ASN A 142 17.36 20.71 -8.87
CA ASN A 142 17.97 20.56 -7.54
C ASN A 142 19.21 19.66 -7.56
N LEU A 143 19.30 18.74 -8.53
CA LEU A 143 20.42 17.81 -8.74
C LEU A 143 21.54 18.42 -9.58
#